data_AF-A0A3D4W4R3-F1
#
_entry.id   AF-A0A3D4W4R3-F1
#
_cell.length_a   1.000
_cell.length_b   1.000
_cell.length_c   1.000
_cell.angle_alpha   90.00
_cell.angle_beta   90.00
_cell.angle_gamma   90.00
#
_symmetry.space_group_name_H-M   'P 1'
#
loop_
_entity.id
_entity.type
_entity.pdbx_description
1 polymer ?
#
loop_
_entity_poly.entity_id
_entity_poly.type
_entity_poly.pdbx_seq_one_letter_code
_entity_poly.pdbx_strand_id
1 'polypeptide(L)'
;MIADPDTLMPASHEQVGEILVSGLSVAMGYWNNEALNNEIFRVIIPGREGKTWLRTGDLGFIYEGELYITGRIKDIIIIRGRNYYPQ
;
A
#
# COMPACT_ATOMS: atom_id res chain seq x y z
N MET A 1 -1.13 -7.48 1.73
CA MET A 1 -1.75 -7.06 3.01
C MET A 1 -2.28 -5.67 2.84
N ILE A 2 -3.12 -5.20 3.76
CA ILE A 2 -3.62 -3.83 3.76
C ILE A 2 -2.94 -3.08 4.90
N ALA A 3 -2.39 -1.90 4.63
CA ALA A 3 -1.70 -1.07 5.61
C ALA A 3 -2.17 0.37 5.53
N ASP A 4 -2.11 1.10 6.64
CA ASP A 4 -2.23 2.55 6.61
C ASP A 4 -1.07 3.16 5.80
N PRO A 5 -1.33 4.05 4.82
CA PRO A 5 -0.31 4.53 3.90
C PRO A 5 0.73 5.46 4.55
N ASP A 6 0.41 6.09 5.67
CA ASP A 6 1.28 7.06 6.33
C ASP A 6 2.16 6.39 7.38
N THR A 7 1.58 5.46 8.14
CA THR A 7 2.24 4.79 9.27
C THR A 7 2.79 3.41 8.92
N LEU A 8 2.35 2.82 7.80
CA LEU A 8 2.64 1.44 7.39
C LEU A 8 2.19 0.38 8.39
N MET A 9 1.36 0.74 9.37
CA MET A 9 0.77 -0.23 10.29
C MET A 9 -0.30 -1.06 9.56
N PRO A 10 -0.44 -2.35 9.87
CA PRO A 10 -1.53 -3.16 9.33
C PRO A 10 -2.89 -2.49 9.60
N ALA A 11 -3.72 -2.39 8.56
CA ALA A 11 -5.08 -1.88 8.70
C ALA A 11 -5.96 -2.90 9.46
N SER A 12 -6.99 -2.40 10.14
CA SER A 12 -8.00 -3.27 10.76
C SER A 12 -8.78 -4.06 9.71
N HIS A 13 -9.51 -5.09 10.13
CA HIS A 13 -10.35 -5.87 9.22
C HIS A 13 -11.35 -4.95 8.51
N GLU A 14 -11.55 -5.16 7.21
CA GLU A 14 -12.47 -4.38 6.34
C GLU A 14 -12.16 -2.87 6.24
N GLN A 15 -11.05 -2.41 6.79
CA GLN A 15 -10.64 -1.01 6.69
C GLN A 15 -9.86 -0.78 5.39
N VAL A 16 -10.21 0.32 4.70
CA VAL A 16 -9.47 0.78 3.51
C VAL A 16 -8.06 1.21 3.92
N GLY A 17 -7.07 0.69 3.20
CA GLY A 17 -5.67 1.09 3.30
C GLY A 17 -4.91 0.79 2.01
N GLU A 18 -3.62 1.06 1.99
CA GLU A 18 -2.75 0.72 0.87
C GLU A 18 -2.56 -0.79 0.75
N ILE A 19 -2.66 -1.27 -0.49
CA ILE A 19 -2.37 -2.65 -0.85
C ILE A 19 -0.85 -2.80 -0.93
N LEU A 20 -0.31 -3.64 -0.05
CA LEU A 20 1.11 -4.01 -0.06
C LEU A 20 1.29 -5.44 -0.55
N VAL A 21 2.20 -5.63 -1.50
CA VAL A 21 2.49 -6.93 -2.11
C VAL A 21 3.91 -7.38 -1.77
N SER A 22 4.11 -8.67 -1.54
CA SER A 22 5.44 -9.25 -1.36
C SER A 22 5.49 -10.65 -1.95
N GLY A 23 6.60 -10.99 -2.61
CA GLY A 23 6.79 -12.27 -3.29
C GLY A 23 7.82 -12.20 -4.41
N LEU A 24 8.12 -13.34 -5.03
CA LEU A 24 9.16 -13.46 -6.06
C LEU A 24 8.88 -12.68 -7.34
N SER A 25 7.62 -12.35 -7.60
CA SER A 25 7.19 -11.58 -8.78
C SER A 25 7.36 -10.06 -8.61
N VAL A 26 7.75 -9.58 -7.41
CA VAL A 26 8.03 -8.16 -7.20
C VAL A 26 9.35 -7.80 -7.90
N ALA A 27 9.31 -6.74 -8.72
CA ALA A 27 10.50 -6.26 -9.42
C ALA A 27 11.58 -5.79 -8.44
N MET A 28 12.84 -5.79 -8.88
CA MET A 28 13.97 -5.32 -8.06
C MET A 28 13.92 -3.81 -7.76
N GLY A 29 13.14 -3.07 -8.53
CA GLY A 29 12.95 -1.63 -8.43
C GLY A 29 13.12 -0.91 -9.76
N TYR A 30 13.07 0.41 -9.70
CA TYR A 30 13.42 1.32 -10.78
C TYR A 30 14.92 1.34 -11.05
N TRP A 31 15.26 1.54 -12.32
CA TRP A 31 16.65 1.64 -12.78
C TRP A 31 17.35 2.85 -12.15
N ASN A 32 18.51 2.59 -11.52
CA ASN A 32 19.40 3.60 -10.93
C ASN A 32 18.71 4.63 -10.00
N ASN A 33 17.70 4.19 -9.24
CA ASN A 33 16.99 5.05 -8.30
C ASN A 33 16.83 4.38 -6.93
N GLU A 34 17.94 4.23 -6.22
CA GLU A 34 18.00 3.49 -4.96
C GLU A 34 17.12 4.09 -3.87
N ALA A 35 17.03 5.42 -3.79
CA ALA A 35 16.19 6.11 -2.81
C ALA A 35 14.71 5.72 -2.99
N LEU A 36 14.20 5.82 -4.21
CA LEU A 36 12.81 5.46 -4.51
C LEU A 36 12.57 3.94 -4.41
N ASN A 37 13.57 3.12 -4.70
CA ASN A 37 13.48 1.67 -4.52
C ASN A 37 13.32 1.29 -3.05
N ASN A 38 14.03 1.96 -2.14
CA ASN A 38 13.88 1.74 -0.71
C ASN A 38 12.51 2.21 -0.20
N GLU A 39 12.00 3.30 -0.75
CA GLU A 39 10.68 3.84 -0.40
C GLU A 39 9.51 2.99 -0.92
N ILE A 40 9.64 2.38 -2.11
CA ILE A 40 8.52 1.72 -2.79
C ILE A 40 8.63 0.20 -2.78
N PHE A 41 9.80 -0.38 -3.08
CA PHE A 41 9.95 -1.82 -3.32
C PHE A 41 10.50 -2.59 -2.11
N ARG A 42 11.16 -1.89 -1.17
CA ARG A 42 11.90 -2.51 -0.05
C ARG A 42 11.38 -2.08 1.31
N VAL A 43 10.09 -1.80 1.41
CA VAL A 43 9.47 -1.34 2.66
C VAL A 43 9.43 -2.47 3.67
N ILE A 44 9.87 -2.19 4.89
CA ILE A 44 9.79 -3.09 6.03
C ILE A 44 8.61 -2.67 6.90
N ILE A 45 7.74 -3.62 7.22
CA ILE A 45 6.55 -3.37 8.02
C ILE A 45 6.85 -3.72 9.49
N PRO A 46 6.52 -2.83 10.45
CA PRO A 46 6.68 -3.13 11.87
C PRO A 46 5.98 -4.44 12.27
N GLY A 47 6.69 -5.31 12.99
CA GLY A 47 6.20 -6.63 13.39
C GLY A 47 6.19 -7.68 12.29
N ARG A 48 6.76 -7.38 11.12
CA ARG A 48 6.95 -8.31 9.98
C ARG A 48 8.36 -8.20 9.41
N GLU A 49 9.33 -8.05 10.30
CA GLU A 49 10.74 -7.95 9.95
C GLU A 49 11.21 -9.20 9.18
N GLY A 50 12.20 -9.02 8.29
CA GLY A 50 12.71 -10.10 7.44
C GLY A 50 11.95 -10.27 6.11
N LYS A 51 10.90 -9.48 5.86
CA LYS A 51 10.21 -9.41 4.56
C LYS A 51 10.10 -7.97 4.09
N THR A 52 10.36 -7.75 2.80
CA THR A 52 10.11 -6.47 2.14
C THR A 52 8.81 -6.47 1.36
N TRP A 53 8.25 -5.29 1.18
CA TRP A 53 6.96 -5.07 0.56
C TRP A 53 7.05 -3.99 -0.53
N LEU A 54 6.30 -4.22 -1.61
CA LEU A 54 5.97 -3.25 -2.64
C LEU A 54 4.74 -2.44 -2.20
N ARG A 55 4.88 -1.11 -2.20
CA ARG A 55 3.80 -0.13 -2.16
C ARG A 55 3.18 0.02 -3.54
N THR A 56 1.97 -0.47 -3.76
CA THR A 56 1.35 -0.41 -5.10
C THR A 56 0.79 0.98 -5.44
N GLY A 57 0.54 1.80 -4.41
CA GLY A 57 -0.21 3.05 -4.52
C GLY A 57 -1.72 2.85 -4.73
N ASP A 58 -2.21 1.61 -4.74
CA ASP A 58 -3.64 1.28 -4.80
C ASP A 58 -4.20 1.14 -3.39
N LEU A 59 -5.45 1.57 -3.21
CA LEU A 59 -6.19 1.44 -1.96
C LEU A 59 -7.21 0.33 -2.06
N GLY A 60 -7.39 -0.40 -0.97
CA GLY A 60 -8.35 -1.48 -0.91
C GLY A 60 -8.53 -2.02 0.50
N PHE A 61 -9.37 -3.04 0.60
CA PHE A 61 -9.63 -3.77 1.83
C PHE A 61 -9.87 -5.25 1.51
N ILE A 62 -9.80 -6.10 2.54
CA ILE A 62 -10.19 -7.51 2.43
C ILE A 62 -11.58 -7.67 3.05
N TYR A 63 -12.47 -8.32 2.33
CA TYR A 63 -13.80 -8.72 2.79
C TYR A 63 -14.07 -10.15 2.37
N GLU A 64 -14.47 -10.99 3.32
CA GLU A 64 -14.71 -12.43 3.10
C GLU A 64 -13.57 -13.18 2.39
N GLY A 65 -12.32 -12.74 2.61
CA GLY A 65 -11.12 -13.35 2.01
C GLY A 65 -10.75 -12.82 0.62
N GLU A 66 -11.60 -11.98 0.03
CA GLU A 66 -11.39 -11.37 -1.28
C GLU A 66 -10.86 -9.94 -1.17
N LEU A 67 -10.06 -9.53 -2.16
CA LEU A 67 -9.48 -8.18 -2.23
C LEU A 67 -10.36 -7.25 -3.07
N TYR A 68 -10.76 -6.13 -2.47
CA TYR A 68 -11.52 -5.08 -3.13
C TYR A 68 -10.65 -3.84 -3.30
N ILE A 69 -10.56 -3.33 -4.54
CA ILE A 69 -9.82 -2.11 -4.87
C ILE A 69 -10.80 -0.94 -4.87
N THR A 70 -10.40 0.17 -4.24
CA THR A 70 -11.23 1.36 -4.00
C THR A 70 -10.70 2.64 -4.64
N GLY A 71 -9.49 2.60 -5.21
CA GLY A 71 -8.89 3.72 -5.93
C GLY A 71 -7.37 3.77 -5.77
N ARG A 72 -6.78 4.91 -6.12
CA ARG A 72 -5.33 5.18 -6.00
C ARG A 72 -5.08 6.29 -4.99
N ILE A 73 -3.99 6.18 -4.23
CA ILE A 73 -3.59 7.18 -3.22
C ILE A 73 -3.46 8.58 -3.86
N LYS A 74 -2.80 8.66 -5.02
CA LYS A 74 -2.54 9.94 -5.70
C LYS A 74 -3.79 10.56 -6.32
N ASP A 75 -4.86 9.78 -6.48
CA ASP A 75 -6.10 10.25 -7.08
C ASP A 75 -7.10 10.70 -6.01
N ILE A 76 -6.88 10.40 -4.72
CA ILE A 76 -7.76 10.90 -3.65
C ILE A 76 -7.77 12.43 -3.64
N ILE A 77 -8.97 12.99 -3.73
CA ILE A 77 -9.22 14.41 -3.52
C ILE A 77 -9.64 14.60 -2.06
N ILE A 78 -8.89 15.37 -1.29
CA ILE A 78 -9.26 15.70 0.10
C ILE A 78 -10.04 17.03 0.10
N ILE A 79 -11.33 16.98 0.45
CA ILE A 79 -12.18 18.17 0.57
C ILE A 79 -12.72 18.25 2.00
N ARG A 80 -12.40 19.34 2.71
CA ARG A 80 -12.85 19.58 4.10
C ARG A 80 -12.53 18.43 5.07
N GLY A 81 -11.35 17.82 4.94
CA GLY A 81 -10.91 16.72 5.80
C GLY A 81 -11.61 15.38 5.52
N ARG A 82 -12.32 15.26 4.41
CA ARG A 82 -12.88 13.99 3.92
C ARG A 82 -12.18 13.57 2.64
N ASN A 83 -11.85 12.28 2.56
CA ASN A 83 -11.24 11.66 1.40
C ASN A 83 -12.33 11.35 0.37
N TYR A 84 -12.20 11.87 -0.84
CA TYR A 84 -13.06 11.59 -1.98
C TYR A 84 -12.27 10.83 -3.04
N TYR A 85 -12.77 9.66 -3.41
CA TYR A 85 -12.17 8.79 -4.41
C TYR A 85 -12.80 9.15 -5.77
N PRO A 86 -12.06 9.75 -6.72
CA PRO A 86 -12.54 9.85 -8.09
C PRO A 86 -12.65 8.43 -8.67
N GLN A 87 -13.65 8.24 -9.52
CA GLN A 87 -14.18 6.92 -9.92
C GLN A 87 -13.14 5.98 -10.53
#